data_AF-A0A8C6UJJ8-F1
#
_entry.id   AF-A0A8C6UJJ8-F1
#
_cell.length_a   1.000
_cell.length_b   1.000
_cell.length_c   1.000
_cell.angle_alpha   90.00
_cell.angle_beta   90.00
_cell.angle_gamma   90.00
#
_symmetry.space_group_name_H-M   'P 1'
#
loop_
_entity.id
_entity.type
_entity.pdbx_description
1 polymer ?
#
loop_
_entity_poly.entity_id
_entity_poly.type
_entity_poly.pdbx_seq_one_letter_code
_entity_poly.pdbx_strand_id
1 'polypeptide(L)'
;MSNNTFIPILPFLYLGNERDAQDLDLLLRLNIGFVVNVTTHLPLYHQKAGLRYKRLPATDNSKQNLRQYFEEQRHESRSGQGVLVHCQAGVSRSATVVIAYLMKHTLMTMTDAYKYVRSRRPVVSPNLNFMGQLLEFERDLNSGVTPRILMPKLNGVETQV
;
A
#
# COMPACT_ATOMS: atom_id res chain seq x y z
N MET A 1 2.74 -27.21 8.63
CA MET A 1 3.22 -25.93 9.18
C MET A 1 3.61 -25.01 8.03
N SER A 2 2.86 -23.94 7.79
CA SER A 2 3.40 -22.70 7.21
C SER A 2 2.42 -21.58 7.57
N ASN A 3 2.67 -21.03 8.75
CA ASN A 3 1.93 -19.95 9.37
C ASN A 3 2.25 -18.63 8.63
N ASN A 4 1.93 -18.56 7.33
CA ASN A 4 2.12 -17.35 6.54
C ASN A 4 0.85 -16.51 6.66
N THR A 5 0.60 -16.01 7.86
CA THR A 5 -0.54 -15.14 8.15
C THR A 5 -0.40 -13.90 7.28
N PHE A 6 -1.26 -13.79 6.28
CA PHE A 6 -1.39 -12.57 5.50
C PHE A 6 -2.02 -11.50 6.39
N ILE A 7 -1.18 -10.70 7.05
CA ILE A 7 -1.62 -9.74 8.07
C ILE A 7 -2.02 -8.41 7.40
N PRO A 8 -3.21 -7.87 7.69
CA PRO A 8 -3.63 -6.56 7.21
C PRO A 8 -2.74 -5.43 7.75
N ILE A 9 -2.53 -4.40 6.93
CA ILE A 9 -1.90 -3.14 7.36
C ILE A 9 -2.91 -2.29 8.12
N LEU A 10 -4.13 -2.17 7.56
CA LEU A 10 -5.32 -1.60 8.20
C LEU A 10 -6.48 -2.59 7.99
N PRO A 11 -7.62 -2.47 8.72
CA PRO A 11 -8.75 -3.41 8.57
C PRO A 11 -9.24 -3.62 7.13
N PHE A 12 -9.03 -2.64 6.25
CA PHE A 12 -9.41 -2.68 4.83
C PHE A 12 -8.21 -2.61 3.88
N LEU A 13 -6.96 -2.54 4.36
CA LEU A 13 -5.77 -2.34 3.52
C LEU A 13 -4.76 -3.46 3.74
N TYR A 14 -4.39 -4.13 2.65
CA TYR A 14 -3.49 -5.25 2.65
C TYR A 14 -2.27 -4.97 1.77
N LEU A 15 -1.10 -5.46 2.21
CA LEU A 15 0.15 -5.38 1.48
C LEU A 15 0.62 -6.78 1.11
N GLY A 16 0.71 -7.05 -0.20
CA GLY A 16 1.04 -8.38 -0.71
C GLY A 16 2.10 -8.43 -1.80
N ASN A 17 2.36 -9.66 -2.22
CA ASN A 17 3.21 -10.04 -3.34
C ASN A 17 2.34 -10.60 -4.49
N GLU A 18 3.00 -11.08 -5.53
CA GLU A 18 2.34 -11.67 -6.70
C GLU A 18 1.52 -12.93 -6.36
N ARG A 19 2.03 -13.81 -5.49
CA ARG A 19 1.32 -15.03 -5.07
C ARG A 19 0.02 -14.68 -4.37
N ASP A 20 0.05 -13.70 -3.48
CA ASP A 20 -1.14 -13.20 -2.78
C ASP A 20 -2.18 -12.65 -3.78
N ALA A 21 -1.74 -12.04 -4.88
CA ALA A 21 -2.61 -11.52 -5.94
C ALA A 21 -3.18 -12.60 -6.87
N GLN A 22 -2.54 -13.79 -6.93
CA GLN A 22 -3.01 -14.94 -7.70
C GLN A 22 -4.03 -15.79 -6.93
N ASP A 23 -3.99 -15.76 -5.60
CA ASP A 23 -4.85 -16.58 -4.74
C ASP A 23 -6.27 -16.00 -4.62
N LEU A 24 -7.16 -16.35 -5.56
CA LEU A 24 -8.55 -15.87 -5.56
C LEU A 24 -9.29 -16.21 -4.26
N ASP A 25 -9.05 -17.41 -3.71
CA ASP A 25 -9.72 -17.87 -2.48
C ASP A 25 -9.32 -17.01 -1.28
N LEU A 26 -8.05 -16.64 -1.17
CA LEU A 26 -7.57 -15.67 -0.18
C LEU A 26 -8.24 -14.30 -0.38
N LEU A 27 -8.28 -13.80 -1.61
CA LEU A 27 -8.87 -12.48 -1.89
C LEU A 27 -10.36 -12.43 -1.52
N LEU A 28 -11.12 -13.47 -1.86
CA LEU A 28 -12.54 -13.57 -1.51
C LEU A 28 -12.75 -13.72 0.01
N ARG A 29 -11.94 -14.54 0.69
CA ARG A 29 -12.00 -14.74 2.14
C ARG A 29 -11.73 -13.47 2.93
N LEU A 30 -10.86 -12.60 2.41
CA LEU A 30 -10.54 -11.30 3.00
C LEU A 30 -11.48 -10.17 2.53
N ASN A 31 -12.53 -10.51 1.78
CA ASN A 31 -13.47 -9.56 1.19
C ASN A 31 -12.76 -8.45 0.37
N ILE A 32 -11.70 -8.81 -0.37
CA ILE A 32 -10.97 -7.89 -1.24
C ILE A 32 -11.79 -7.66 -2.52
N GLY A 33 -12.17 -6.41 -2.73
CA GLY A 33 -12.93 -5.97 -3.91
C GLY A 33 -12.15 -5.06 -4.86
N PHE A 34 -10.91 -4.71 -4.49
CA PHE A 34 -10.06 -3.83 -5.26
C PHE A 34 -8.58 -4.20 -5.11
N VAL A 35 -7.86 -4.22 -6.23
CA VAL A 35 -6.44 -4.59 -6.27
C VAL A 35 -5.62 -3.51 -6.98
N VAL A 36 -4.61 -3.00 -6.29
CA VAL A 36 -3.61 -2.08 -6.82
C VAL A 36 -2.36 -2.87 -7.20
N ASN A 37 -2.11 -2.97 -8.50
CA ASN A 37 -0.94 -3.66 -9.07
C ASN A 37 0.16 -2.65 -9.41
N VAL A 38 1.23 -2.62 -8.61
CA VAL A 38 2.36 -1.68 -8.75
C VAL A 38 3.46 -2.25 -9.64
N THR A 39 3.07 -2.80 -10.80
CA THR A 39 3.99 -3.38 -11.79
C THR A 39 3.58 -3.04 -13.22
N THR A 40 4.54 -3.11 -14.13
CA THR A 40 4.32 -2.93 -15.57
C THR A 40 3.82 -4.19 -16.27
N HIS A 41 4.20 -5.38 -15.80
CA HIS A 41 4.12 -6.62 -16.57
C HIS A 41 3.20 -7.69 -15.96
N LEU A 42 2.98 -7.71 -14.64
CA LEU A 42 2.14 -8.75 -14.05
C LEU A 42 0.68 -8.58 -14.48
N PRO A 43 -0.07 -9.65 -14.76
CA PRO A 43 -1.46 -9.56 -15.20
C PRO A 43 -2.41 -9.07 -14.10
N LEU A 44 -3.63 -8.75 -14.50
CA LEU A 44 -4.74 -8.44 -13.60
C LEU A 44 -5.55 -9.72 -13.37
N TYR A 45 -4.97 -10.64 -12.60
CA TYR A 45 -5.33 -12.07 -12.53
C TYR A 45 -6.84 -12.36 -12.54
N HIS A 46 -7.61 -11.62 -11.74
CA HIS A 46 -9.02 -11.93 -11.45
C HIS A 46 -9.99 -10.87 -11.95
N GLN A 47 -9.60 -10.06 -12.94
CA GLN A 47 -10.47 -9.02 -13.50
C GLN A 47 -11.76 -9.61 -14.08
N LYS A 48 -11.68 -10.79 -14.71
CA LYS A 48 -12.85 -11.52 -15.22
C LYS A 48 -13.74 -12.11 -14.13
N ALA A 49 -13.23 -12.27 -12.91
CA ALA A 49 -13.97 -12.75 -11.74
C ALA A 49 -14.65 -11.61 -10.96
N GLY A 50 -14.64 -10.38 -11.48
CA GLY A 50 -15.32 -9.23 -10.89
C GLY A 50 -14.47 -8.40 -9.92
N LEU A 51 -13.20 -8.76 -9.70
CA LEU A 51 -12.29 -7.91 -8.94
C LEU A 51 -11.94 -6.66 -9.77
N ARG A 52 -11.95 -5.50 -9.11
CA ARG A 52 -11.57 -4.23 -9.73
C ARG A 52 -10.08 -3.99 -9.54
N TYR A 53 -9.46 -3.37 -10.53
CA TYR A 53 -8.02 -3.17 -10.57
C TYR A 53 -7.66 -1.73 -10.88
N LYS A 54 -6.57 -1.28 -10.25
CA LYS A 54 -5.79 -0.13 -10.71
C LYS A 54 -4.35 -0.57 -10.89
N ARG A 55 -3.79 -0.34 -12.07
CA ARG A 55 -2.35 -0.53 -12.30
C ARG A 55 -1.63 0.78 -12.05
N LEU A 56 -0.53 0.71 -11.31
CA LEU A 56 0.45 1.78 -11.16
C LEU A 56 1.74 1.31 -11.86
N PRO A 57 1.92 1.63 -13.15
CA PRO A 57 3.07 1.14 -13.91
C PRO A 57 4.38 1.63 -13.28
N ALA A 58 5.11 0.71 -12.64
CA ALA A 58 6.36 1.02 -11.97
C ALA A 58 7.32 -0.16 -11.94
N THR A 59 8.60 0.15 -12.14
CA THR A 59 9.74 -0.76 -12.00
C THR A 59 10.50 -0.48 -10.70
N ASP A 60 11.20 -1.47 -10.16
CA ASP A 60 11.91 -1.33 -8.88
C ASP A 60 13.37 -0.93 -9.13
N ASN A 61 13.59 0.32 -9.53
CA ASN A 61 14.93 0.83 -9.81
C ASN A 61 15.14 2.24 -9.25
N SER A 62 16.39 2.71 -9.33
CA SER A 62 16.84 3.99 -8.79
C SER A 62 16.33 5.22 -9.54
N LYS A 63 15.65 5.05 -10.68
CA LYS A 63 15.13 6.15 -11.51
C LYS A 63 13.61 6.24 -11.53
N GLN A 64 12.92 5.22 -10.98
CA GLN A 64 11.47 5.18 -11.02
C GLN A 64 10.87 6.27 -10.13
N ASN A 65 9.97 7.07 -10.67
CA ASN A 65 9.14 7.99 -9.91
C ASN A 65 7.85 7.28 -9.46
N LEU A 66 7.69 7.05 -8.16
CA LEU A 66 6.44 6.56 -7.54
C LEU A 66 5.61 7.70 -6.93
N ARG A 67 6.22 8.84 -6.63
CA ARG A 67 5.55 10.01 -6.04
C ARG A 67 4.36 10.49 -6.87
N GLN A 68 4.44 10.35 -8.19
CA GLN A 68 3.31 10.64 -9.11
C GLN A 68 2.01 9.87 -8.77
N TYR A 69 2.09 8.76 -8.04
CA TYR A 69 0.93 7.94 -7.67
C TYR A 69 0.47 8.14 -6.22
N PHE A 70 1.13 8.99 -5.42
CA PHE A 70 0.80 9.14 -4.00
C PHE A 70 -0.51 9.89 -3.78
N GLU A 71 -0.87 10.82 -4.66
CA GLU A 71 -2.12 11.58 -4.55
C GLU A 71 -3.33 10.81 -5.04
N GLU A 72 -3.16 9.92 -6.02
CA GLU A 72 -4.26 9.22 -6.66
C GLU A 72 -4.82 8.01 -5.86
N GLN A 73 -4.40 7.83 -4.60
CA GLN A 73 -4.86 6.72 -3.74
C GLN A 73 -6.26 6.98 -3.15
N ARG A 74 -7.16 7.60 -3.91
CA ARG A 74 -8.55 7.73 -3.50
C ARG A 74 -9.18 6.35 -3.56
N HIS A 75 -9.71 5.89 -2.42
CA HIS A 75 -10.35 4.59 -2.28
C HIS A 75 -11.48 4.40 -3.28
N GLU A 76 -11.19 3.69 -4.37
CA GLU A 76 -12.22 3.17 -5.27
C GLU A 76 -12.83 1.87 -4.72
N SER A 77 -12.44 1.41 -3.51
CA SER A 77 -13.14 0.31 -2.84
C SER A 77 -14.60 0.71 -2.57
N ARG A 78 -15.54 -0.18 -2.90
CA ARG A 78 -16.92 -0.03 -2.43
C ARG A 78 -16.91 -0.07 -0.91
N SER A 79 -17.88 0.58 -0.27
CA SER A 79 -18.01 0.54 1.18
C SER A 79 -17.94 -0.90 1.69
N GLY A 80 -17.08 -1.14 2.68
CA GLY A 80 -16.90 -2.45 3.32
C GLY A 80 -15.96 -3.45 2.63
N GLN A 81 -15.43 -3.16 1.43
CA GLN A 81 -14.47 -4.06 0.75
C GLN A 81 -13.01 -3.69 1.04
N GLY A 82 -12.17 -4.72 1.16
CA GLY A 82 -10.73 -4.60 1.31
C GLY A 82 -10.01 -4.22 0.01
N VAL A 83 -8.82 -3.64 0.16
CA VAL A 83 -7.89 -3.27 -0.90
C VAL A 83 -6.59 -4.03 -0.74
N LEU A 84 -6.17 -4.75 -1.79
CA LEU A 84 -4.82 -5.31 -1.89
C LEU A 84 -3.91 -4.35 -2.65
N VAL A 85 -2.80 -3.94 -2.07
CA VAL A 85 -1.69 -3.31 -2.80
C VAL A 85 -0.56 -4.32 -2.94
N HIS A 86 -0.21 -4.69 -4.18
CA HIS A 86 0.85 -5.66 -4.42
C HIS A 86 1.83 -5.20 -5.51
N CYS A 87 3.04 -5.74 -5.43
CA CYS A 87 3.98 -5.74 -6.54
C CYS A 87 4.40 -7.19 -6.79
N GLN A 88 5.66 -7.41 -7.19
CA GLN A 88 6.17 -8.77 -7.37
C GLN A 88 6.47 -9.46 -6.03
N ALA A 89 7.36 -8.88 -5.21
CA ALA A 89 7.77 -9.48 -3.93
C ALA A 89 7.00 -8.93 -2.71
N GLY A 90 6.30 -7.81 -2.85
CA GLY A 90 5.69 -7.12 -1.72
C GLY A 90 6.73 -6.56 -0.75
N VAL A 91 7.86 -6.08 -1.26
CA VAL A 91 9.02 -5.63 -0.47
C VAL A 91 9.25 -4.13 -0.62
N SER A 92 9.30 -3.63 -1.85
CA SER A 92 9.70 -2.26 -2.17
C SER A 92 8.52 -1.44 -2.72
N ARG A 93 8.22 -1.52 -4.03
CA ARG A 93 7.18 -0.71 -4.70
C ARG A 93 5.83 -0.62 -3.98
N SER A 94 5.17 -1.75 -3.71
CA SER A 94 3.87 -1.74 -3.03
C SER A 94 3.96 -1.24 -1.59
N ALA A 95 5.07 -1.54 -0.89
CA ALA A 95 5.29 -1.03 0.45
C ALA A 95 5.46 0.50 0.45
N THR A 96 6.18 1.07 -0.53
CA THR A 96 6.29 2.52 -0.71
C THR A 96 4.92 3.18 -0.86
N VAL A 97 4.06 2.62 -1.71
CA VAL A 97 2.69 3.15 -1.90
C VAL A 97 1.89 3.09 -0.60
N VAL A 98 1.97 1.98 0.14
CA VAL A 98 1.28 1.81 1.43
C VAL A 98 1.81 2.77 2.49
N ILE A 99 3.12 3.00 2.56
CA ILE A 99 3.73 3.95 3.51
C ILE A 99 3.27 5.38 3.19
N ALA A 100 3.34 5.79 1.92
CA ALA A 100 2.86 7.10 1.49
C ALA A 100 1.36 7.29 1.80
N TYR A 101 0.57 6.24 1.59
CA TYR A 101 -0.84 6.23 1.95
C TYR A 101 -1.04 6.48 3.46
N LEU A 102 -0.34 5.74 4.32
CA LEU A 102 -0.44 5.95 5.78
C LEU A 102 -0.06 7.37 6.16
N MET A 103 1.04 7.91 5.61
CA MET A 103 1.45 9.30 5.86
C MET A 103 0.36 10.29 5.47
N LYS A 104 -0.24 10.16 4.27
CA LYS A 104 -1.27 11.11 3.80
C LYS A 104 -2.56 11.06 4.61
N HIS A 105 -2.92 9.87 5.10
CA HIS A 105 -4.22 9.57 5.69
C HIS A 105 -4.22 9.48 7.21
N THR A 106 -3.04 9.58 7.82
CA THR A 106 -2.84 9.66 9.26
C THR A 106 -1.90 10.83 9.58
N LEU A 107 -1.50 10.97 10.84
CA LEU A 107 -0.46 11.91 11.26
C LEU A 107 0.92 11.23 11.40
N MET A 108 1.08 9.99 10.92
CA MET A 108 2.37 9.31 10.97
C MET A 108 3.43 10.05 10.17
N THR A 109 4.62 10.14 10.75
CA THR A 109 5.85 10.50 10.03
C THR A 109 6.21 9.40 9.03
N MET A 110 7.10 9.70 8.08
CA MET A 110 7.66 8.70 7.17
C MET A 110 8.25 7.52 7.96
N THR A 111 9.00 7.83 9.01
CA THR A 111 9.65 6.82 9.86
C THR A 111 8.63 5.96 10.61
N ASP A 112 7.58 6.56 11.16
CA ASP A 112 6.56 5.81 11.92
C ASP A 112 5.72 4.94 10.99
N ALA A 113 5.32 5.46 9.83
CA ALA A 113 4.61 4.70 8.82
C ALA A 113 5.45 3.52 8.30
N TYR A 114 6.75 3.73 8.04
CA TYR A 114 7.67 2.67 7.67
C TYR A 114 7.78 1.59 8.76
N LYS A 115 8.01 1.99 10.03
CA LYS A 115 8.08 1.06 11.17
C LYS A 115 6.78 0.28 11.36
N TYR A 116 5.64 0.96 11.23
CA TYR A 116 4.31 0.36 11.35
C TYR A 116 4.04 -0.71 10.29
N VAL A 117 4.43 -0.45 9.04
CA VAL A 117 4.30 -1.42 7.94
C VAL A 117 5.28 -2.58 8.15
N ARG A 118 6.52 -2.30 8.53
CA ARG A 118 7.55 -3.32 8.75
C ARG A 118 7.24 -4.24 9.93
N SER A 119 6.61 -3.75 10.99
CA SER A 119 6.21 -4.60 12.13
C SER A 119 5.14 -5.64 11.73
N ARG A 120 4.35 -5.37 10.69
CA ARG A 120 3.34 -6.29 10.14
C ARG A 120 3.86 -7.14 8.99
N ARG A 121 4.83 -6.62 8.23
CA ARG A 121 5.50 -7.32 7.13
C ARG A 121 7.02 -7.11 7.20
N PRO A 122 7.76 -7.95 7.97
CA PRO A 122 9.19 -7.73 8.25
C PRO A 122 10.11 -7.65 7.03
N VAL A 123 9.70 -8.25 5.91
CA VAL A 123 10.45 -8.24 4.63
C VAL A 123 10.40 -6.88 3.91
N VAL A 124 9.61 -5.93 4.39
CA VAL A 124 9.49 -4.61 3.76
C VAL A 124 10.81 -3.85 3.81
N SER A 125 11.26 -3.45 2.63
CA SER A 125 12.52 -2.73 2.40
C SER A 125 12.45 -1.96 1.07
N PRO A 126 11.80 -0.79 1.04
CA PRO A 126 11.86 0.11 -0.11
C PRO A 126 13.31 0.42 -0.51
N ASN A 127 13.55 0.56 -1.81
CA ASN A 127 14.87 1.01 -2.27
C ASN A 127 15.16 2.47 -1.87
N LEU A 128 16.42 2.87 -1.91
CA LEU A 128 16.86 4.20 -1.47
C LEU A 128 16.21 5.36 -2.24
N ASN A 129 15.96 5.18 -3.53
CA ASN A 129 15.26 6.19 -4.34
C ASN A 129 13.83 6.40 -3.83
N PHE A 130 13.11 5.32 -3.51
CA PHE A 130 11.77 5.41 -2.93
C PHE A 130 11.77 5.97 -1.52
N MET A 131 12.79 5.66 -0.70
CA MET A 131 12.96 6.28 0.61
C MET A 131 13.15 7.80 0.49
N GLY A 132 13.94 8.26 -0.49
CA GLY A 132 14.09 9.70 -0.80
C GLY A 132 12.77 10.36 -1.19
N GLN A 133 11.99 9.72 -2.06
CA GLN A 133 10.66 10.22 -2.46
C GLN A 133 9.66 10.29 -1.31
N LEU A 134 9.73 9.35 -0.35
CA LEU A 134 8.91 9.40 0.86
C LEU A 134 9.31 10.55 1.78
N LEU A 135 10.60 10.85 1.92
CA LEU A 135 11.09 12.01 2.68
C LEU A 135 10.66 13.33 2.04
N GLU A 136 10.72 13.44 0.72
CA GLU A 136 10.20 14.61 0.00
C GLU A 136 8.69 14.76 0.24
N PHE A 137 7.95 13.67 0.11
CA PHE A 137 6.50 13.68 0.33
C PHE A 137 6.12 14.10 1.76
N GLU A 138 6.88 13.68 2.78
CA GLU A 138 6.70 14.15 4.15
C GLU A 138 6.84 15.68 4.27
N ARG A 139 7.83 16.26 3.59
CA ARG A 139 8.03 17.73 3.56
C ARG A 139 6.84 18.43 2.91
N ASP A 140 6.31 17.88 1.81
CA ASP A 140 5.13 18.45 1.15
C ASP A 140 3.88 18.40 2.05
N LEU A 141 3.68 17.28 2.74
CA LEU A 141 2.58 17.10 3.69
C LEU A 141 2.68 18.06 4.89
N ASN A 142 3.89 18.33 5.37
CA ASN A 142 4.13 19.19 6.54
C ASN A 142 4.08 20.69 6.19
N SER A 143 4.49 21.05 4.97
CA SER A 143 4.42 22.42 4.45
C SER A 143 3.04 22.79 3.89
N GLY A 144 2.14 21.81 3.73
CA GLY A 144 0.80 22.02 3.20
C GLY A 144 0.72 22.08 1.68
N VAL A 145 1.82 21.87 0.96
CA VAL A 145 1.84 21.75 -0.51
C VAL A 145 0.94 20.59 -0.95
N THR A 146 1.03 19.46 -0.25
CA THR A 146 0.10 18.35 -0.41
C THR A 146 -0.81 18.30 0.83
N PRO A 147 -2.14 18.36 0.67
CA PRO A 147 -3.04 18.23 1.81
C PRO A 147 -3.06 16.81 2.36
N ARG A 148 -3.04 16.69 3.70
CA ARG A 148 -3.41 15.46 4.42
C ARG A 148 -4.93 15.27 4.36
N ILE A 149 -5.35 14.03 4.18
CA ILE A 149 -6.78 13.65 4.17
C ILE A 149 -6.98 12.67 5.32
N LEU A 150 -7.08 13.23 6.53
CA LEU A 150 -7.11 12.44 7.75
C LEU A 150 -8.34 11.55 7.78
N MET A 151 -8.12 10.26 7.99
CA MET A 151 -9.21 9.32 8.19
C MET A 151 -9.89 9.61 9.53
N PRO A 152 -11.23 9.49 9.62
CA PRO A 152 -11.90 9.38 10.91
C PRO A 152 -11.25 8.26 11.71
N LYS A 153 -11.12 8.45 13.04
CA LYS A 153 -10.40 7.54 13.94
C LYS A 153 -10.62 6.06 13.57
N LEU A 154 -9.61 5.45 12.97
CA LEU A 154 -9.52 4.00 12.86
C LEU A 154 -9.13 3.50 14.25
N ASN A 155 -10.09 2.92 14.97
CA ASN A 155 -9.83 2.29 16.27
C ASN A 155 -8.61 1.35 16.16
N GLY A 156 -7.54 1.62 16.93
CA GLY A 156 -6.32 0.80 16.96
C GLY A 156 -5.13 1.28 16.12
N VAL A 157 -5.22 2.45 15.46
CA VAL A 157 -4.08 3.11 14.78
C VAL A 157 -3.59 4.35 15.54
N GLU A 158 -4.07 4.54 16.77
CA GLU A 158 -3.58 5.63 17.63
C GLU A 158 -2.09 5.43 17.88
N THR A 159 -1.28 6.29 17.25
CA THR A 159 0.07 6.61 17.71
C THR A 159 -0.05 6.98 19.17
N GLN A 160 0.46 6.12 20.05
CA GLN A 160 0.90 6.59 21.35
C GLN A 160 1.88 7.72 21.06
N VAL A 161 1.49 8.92 21.45
CA VAL A 161 2.36 10.10 21.48
C VAL A 161 3.48 9.84 22.49
#